data_AF-A0A2W5FI63-F1
#
_entry.id   AF-A0A2W5FI63-F1
#
_cell.length_a   1.000
_cell.length_b   1.000
_cell.length_c   1.000
_cell.angle_alpha   90.00
_cell.angle_beta   90.00
_cell.angle_gamma   90.00
#
_symmetry.space_group_name_H-M   'P 1'
#
loop_
_entity.id
_entity.type
_entity.pdbx_description
1 polymer ?
#
loop_
_entity_poly.entity_id
_entity_poly.type
_entity_poly.pdbx_seq_one_letter_code
_entity_poly.pdbx_strand_id
1 'polypeptide(L)'
;MQTSKHGENKMLSPSHILHITHPQVTSAYIKQDLDGKQSGKQVLVLETAIEVGAGEQEDDRYLDLLVDLPEIKQSVEMQFGDISRVDIRSSTFH
;
A
#
# COMPACT_ATOMS: atom_id res chain seq x y z
N MET A 1 -7.19 8.57 43.70
CA MET A 1 -6.96 9.11 42.34
C MET A 1 -5.98 8.17 41.64
N GLN A 2 -6.47 7.27 40.81
CA GLN A 2 -5.65 6.29 40.08
C GLN A 2 -5.69 6.66 38.59
N THR A 3 -4.56 7.08 38.03
CA THR A 3 -4.42 7.37 36.60
C THR A 3 -4.20 6.06 35.85
N SER A 4 -5.27 5.52 35.25
CA SER A 4 -5.16 4.46 34.25
C SER A 4 -4.55 5.04 32.97
N LYS A 5 -3.23 4.96 32.82
CA LYS A 5 -2.58 5.08 31.51
C LYS A 5 -2.70 3.74 30.80
N HIS A 6 -3.89 3.43 30.27
CA HIS A 6 -4.00 2.45 29.20
C HIS A 6 -3.47 3.12 27.94
N GLY A 7 -2.21 2.86 27.62
CA GLY A 7 -1.73 3.04 26.26
C GLY A 7 -2.52 2.07 25.39
N GLU A 8 -3.65 2.54 24.84
CA GLU A 8 -4.24 1.91 23.67
C GLU A 8 -3.16 1.89 22.60
N ASN A 9 -2.50 0.75 22.44
CA ASN A 9 -1.94 0.35 21.16
C ASN A 9 -3.13 0.36 20.20
N LYS A 10 -3.43 1.52 19.59
CA LYS A 10 -4.25 1.59 18.40
C LYS A 10 -3.58 0.67 17.40
N MET A 11 -4.10 -0.55 17.27
CA MET A 11 -3.85 -1.38 16.12
C MET A 11 -4.25 -0.51 14.94
N LEU A 12 -3.25 0.05 14.25
CA LEU A 12 -3.42 0.84 13.04
C LEU A 12 -3.82 -0.15 11.96
N SER A 13 -5.10 -0.54 11.96
CA SER A 13 -5.65 -1.42 10.95
C SER A 13 -5.39 -0.81 9.57
N PRO A 14 -4.89 -1.60 8.61
CA PRO A 14 -4.62 -1.09 7.27
C PRO A 14 -5.91 -0.50 6.68
N SER A 15 -5.80 0.70 6.12
CA SER A 15 -6.93 1.35 5.46
C SER A 15 -6.99 0.86 4.03
N HIS A 16 -7.95 -0.01 3.73
CA HIS A 16 -8.14 -0.56 2.39
C HIS A 16 -8.63 0.51 1.41
N ILE A 17 -8.07 0.49 0.21
CA ILE A 17 -8.44 1.38 -0.88
C ILE A 17 -9.31 0.58 -1.85
N LEU A 18 -10.60 0.88 -1.87
CA LEU A 18 -11.58 0.14 -2.67
C LEU A 18 -11.60 0.52 -4.15
N HIS A 19 -10.96 1.63 -4.53
CA HIS A 19 -11.08 2.24 -5.87
C HIS A 19 -9.77 2.26 -6.67
N ILE A 20 -8.94 1.22 -6.59
CA ILE A 20 -7.83 1.04 -7.54
C ILE A 20 -8.30 0.11 -8.66
N THR A 21 -8.56 0.68 -9.84
CA THR A 21 -9.05 -0.05 -11.02
C THR A 21 -7.91 -0.44 -11.96
N HIS A 22 -6.88 -1.10 -11.44
CA HIS A 22 -5.78 -1.60 -12.27
C HIS A 22 -5.87 -3.13 -12.38
N PRO A 23 -5.83 -3.71 -13.60
CA PRO A 23 -6.08 -5.14 -13.81
C PRO A 23 -5.09 -6.06 -13.09
N GLN A 24 -3.88 -5.55 -12.81
CA GLN A 24 -2.83 -6.29 -12.11
C GLN A 24 -2.87 -6.13 -10.59
N VAL A 25 -3.68 -5.19 -10.06
CA VAL A 25 -3.77 -4.94 -8.62
C VAL A 25 -4.93 -5.75 -8.06
N THR A 26 -4.63 -6.71 -7.18
CA THR A 26 -5.62 -7.55 -6.50
C THR A 26 -6.16 -6.88 -5.24
N SER A 27 -5.33 -6.08 -4.58
CA SER A 27 -5.66 -5.40 -3.33
C SER A 27 -4.75 -4.19 -3.15
N ALA A 28 -5.26 -3.19 -2.43
CA ALA A 28 -4.50 -2.00 -2.11
C ALA A 28 -4.87 -1.48 -0.73
N TYR A 29 -3.88 -1.05 0.03
CA TYR A 29 -4.10 -0.50 1.36
C TYR A 29 -3.00 0.47 1.78
N ILE A 30 -3.35 1.39 2.68
CA ILE A 30 -2.40 2.25 3.37
C ILE A 30 -1.99 1.60 4.68
N LYS A 31 -0.67 1.53 4.90
CA LYS A 31 -0.08 1.28 6.22
C LYS A 31 0.65 2.54 6.71
N GLN A 32 0.67 2.74 8.02
CA GLN A 32 1.51 3.77 8.63
C GLN A 32 2.85 3.16 9.04
N ASP A 33 3.93 3.69 8.49
CA ASP A 33 5.29 3.33 8.84
C ASP A 33 5.69 4.16 10.07
N LEU A 34 5.71 3.49 11.22
CA LEU A 34 6.11 4.08 12.50
C LEU A 34 7.64 4.05 12.64
N ASP A 35 8.35 4.73 11.74
CA ASP A 35 9.81 4.83 11.79
C ASP A 35 10.24 5.84 12.86
N GLY A 36 10.07 5.48 14.14
CA GLY A 36 10.63 6.12 15.34
C GLY A 36 10.30 7.59 15.62
N LYS A 37 9.77 8.35 14.65
CA LYS A 37 9.38 9.75 14.74
C LYS A 37 7.87 9.85 14.75
N GLN A 38 7.35 10.74 15.59
CA GLN A 38 5.93 10.89 15.94
C GLN A 38 4.97 11.24 14.79
N SER A 39 5.43 11.27 13.54
CA SER A 39 4.58 11.41 12.35
C SER A 39 4.81 10.17 11.48
N GLY A 40 3.87 9.23 11.55
CA GLY A 40 3.92 7.99 10.78
C GLY A 40 3.84 8.30 9.29
N LYS A 41 4.82 7.86 8.52
CA LYS A 41 4.81 8.03 7.06
C LYS A 41 3.77 7.09 6.46
N GLN A 42 2.96 7.59 5.54
CA GLN A 42 1.98 6.75 4.88
C GLN A 42 2.64 5.99 3.73
N VAL A 43 2.39 4.69 3.68
CA VAL A 43 2.90 3.81 2.65
C VAL A 43 1.72 3.16 1.96
N LEU A 44 1.61 3.39 0.66
CA LEU A 44 0.69 2.68 -0.20
C LEU A 44 1.27 1.31 -0.48
N VAL A 45 0.52 0.26 -0.17
CA VAL A 45 0.88 -1.10 -0.54
C VAL A 45 -0.07 -1.55 -1.64
N LEU A 46 0.49 -1.97 -2.76
CA LEU A 46 -0.21 -2.58 -3.88
C LEU A 46 0.12 -4.07 -3.91
N GLU A 47 -0.92 -4.87 -3.79
CA GLU A 47 -0.86 -6.31 -3.94
C GLU A 47 -1.22 -6.68 -5.37
N THR A 48 -0.42 -7.54 -5.97
CA THR A 48 -0.50 -7.91 -7.39
C THR A 48 -0.45 -9.42 -7.56
N ALA A 49 -1.13 -9.92 -8.60
CA ALA A 49 -1.07 -11.33 -8.99
C ALA A 49 0.14 -11.67 -9.88
N ILE A 50 0.96 -10.69 -10.25
CA ILE A 50 2.16 -10.88 -11.07
C ILE A 50 3.21 -11.65 -10.25
N GLU A 51 3.71 -12.75 -10.81
CA GLU A 51 4.87 -13.47 -10.29
C GLU A 51 6.15 -12.92 -10.94
N VAL A 52 6.97 -12.24 -10.14
CA VAL A 52 8.21 -11.63 -10.65
C VAL A 52 9.19 -12.72 -11.05
N GLY A 53 9.57 -12.74 -12.33
CA GLY A 53 10.56 -13.67 -12.89
C GLY A 53 10.01 -14.97 -13.47
N ALA A 54 8.69 -15.08 -13.69
CA ALA A 54 8.07 -16.27 -14.28
C ALA A 54 7.93 -16.21 -15.83
N GLY A 55 8.23 -15.08 -16.48
CA GLY A 55 8.45 -14.97 -17.93
C GLY A 55 8.20 -13.57 -18.51
N GLU A 56 8.57 -13.36 -19.78
CA GLU A 56 8.52 -12.05 -20.48
C GLU A 56 7.13 -11.38 -20.43
N GLN A 57 6.05 -12.15 -20.48
CA GLN A 57 4.68 -11.62 -20.42
C GLN A 57 4.30 -11.02 -19.05
N GLU A 58 4.94 -11.47 -17.98
CA GLU A 58 4.71 -10.94 -16.63
C GLU A 58 5.52 -9.67 -16.40
N ASP A 59 6.70 -9.58 -17.01
CA ASP A 59 7.49 -8.35 -17.06
C ASP A 59 6.72 -7.21 -17.75
N ASP A 60 6.06 -7.46 -18.90
CA ASP A 60 5.23 -6.45 -19.59
C ASP A 60 4.09 -5.93 -18.69
N ARG A 61 3.37 -6.83 -18.01
CA ARG A 61 2.29 -6.46 -17.08
C ARG A 61 2.79 -5.67 -15.88
N TYR A 62 4.00 -5.97 -15.41
CA TYR A 62 4.65 -5.24 -14.35
C TYR A 62 5.03 -3.83 -14.81
N LEU A 63 5.54 -3.70 -16.04
CA LEU A 63 5.85 -2.40 -16.65
C LEU A 63 4.60 -1.53 -16.79
N ASP A 64 3.48 -2.09 -17.27
CA ASP A 64 2.20 -1.37 -17.33
C ASP A 64 1.79 -0.81 -15.95
N LEU A 65 1.88 -1.63 -14.90
CA LEU A 65 1.61 -1.17 -13.53
C LEU A 65 2.54 -0.03 -13.11
N LEU A 66 3.83 -0.11 -13.44
CA LEU A 66 4.81 0.95 -13.13
C LEU A 66 4.51 2.27 -13.84
N VAL A 67 3.98 2.22 -15.06
CA VAL A 67 3.55 3.40 -15.82
C VAL A 67 2.37 4.09 -15.13
N ASP A 68 1.42 3.31 -14.61
CA ASP A 68 0.21 3.83 -13.96
C ASP A 68 0.41 4.23 -12.48
N LEU A 69 1.53 3.83 -11.86
CA LEU A 69 1.85 4.14 -10.47
C LEU A 69 1.69 5.62 -10.07
N PRO A 70 2.15 6.61 -10.86
CA PRO A 70 2.01 8.01 -10.50
C PRO A 70 0.55 8.46 -10.39
N GLU A 71 -0.31 8.00 -11.29
CA GLU A 71 -1.74 8.29 -11.28
C GLU A 71 -2.44 7.61 -10.10
N ILE A 72 -2.10 6.34 -9.85
CA ILE A 72 -2.59 5.58 -8.71
C ILE A 72 -2.20 6.29 -7.40
N LYS A 73 -0.92 6.67 -7.26
CA LYS A 73 -0.41 7.40 -6.10
C LYS A 73 -1.15 8.71 -5.90
N GLN A 74 -1.32 9.51 -6.95
CA GLN A 74 -2.02 10.79 -6.88
C GLN A 74 -3.48 10.62 -6.44
N SER A 75 -4.20 9.62 -6.98
CA SER A 75 -5.59 9.31 -6.60
C SER A 75 -5.73 8.97 -5.11
N VAL A 76 -4.75 8.24 -4.58
CA VAL A 76 -4.70 7.86 -3.16
C VAL A 76 -4.29 9.06 -2.30
N GLU A 77 -3.34 9.88 -2.75
CA GLU A 77 -2.91 11.10 -2.05
C GLU A 77 -4.04 12.11 -1.87
N MET A 78 -4.95 12.22 -2.85
CA MET A 78 -6.15 13.05 -2.72
C MET A 78 -7.09 12.60 -1.60
N GLN A 79 -7.09 11.30 -1.25
CA GLN A 79 -7.99 10.73 -0.25
C GLN A 79 -7.34 10.59 1.13
N PHE A 80 -6.07 10.23 1.18
CA PHE A 80 -5.36 9.87 2.42
C PHE A 80 -4.25 10.87 2.81
N GLY A 81 -3.92 11.83 1.94
CA GLY A 81 -2.80 12.75 2.13
C GLY A 81 -1.48 12.18 1.61
N ASP A 82 -0.36 12.84 1.93
CA ASP A 82 0.97 12.52 1.40
C ASP A 82 1.33 11.03 1.57
N ILE A 83 1.72 10.39 0.45
CA ILE A 83 2.20 9.01 0.41
C ILE A 83 3.71 9.04 0.19
N SER A 84 4.45 8.60 1.19
CA SER A 84 5.92 8.67 1.20
C SER A 84 6.58 7.64 0.27
N ARG A 85 5.97 6.46 0.10
CA ARG A 85 6.43 5.42 -0.84
C ARG A 85 5.28 4.50 -1.25
N VAL A 86 5.47 3.82 -2.37
CA VAL A 86 4.60 2.75 -2.84
C VAL A 86 5.37 1.43 -2.76
N ASP A 87 4.85 0.46 -2.03
CA ASP A 87 5.37 -0.91 -1.97
C ASP A 87 4.52 -1.79 -2.89
N ILE A 88 5.13 -2.41 -3.92
CA ILE A 88 4.46 -3.40 -4.77
C ILE A 88 4.84 -4.80 -4.26
N ARG A 89 3.85 -5.66 -4.02
CA ARG A 89 4.04 -7.02 -3.49
C ARG A 89 3.26 -8.03 -4.32
N SER A 90 3.90 -9.15 -4.64
CA SER A 90 3.19 -10.31 -5.20
C SER A 90 2.38 -10.97 -4.08
N SER A 91 1.08 -11.14 -4.32
CA SER A 91 0.21 -11.94 -3.46
C SER A 91 0.40 -13.41 -3.83
N THR A 92 1.41 -14.05 -3.25
CA THR A 92 1.53 -15.51 -3.34
C THR A 92 0.38 -16.11 -2.53
N PHE A 93 -0.70 -16.52 -3.20
CA PHE A 93 -1.71 -17.38 -2.59
C PHE A 93 -1.08 -18.75 -2.38
N HIS A 94 -0.87 -19.14 -1.13
CA HIS A 94 -0.38 -20.46 -0.72
C HIS A 94 -1.56 -21.38 -0.40
#